data_AF-A0ABD3LRA6-F1
#
_entry.id   AF-A0ABD3LRA6-F1
#
_cell.length_a   1.000
_cell.length_b   1.000
_cell.length_c   1.000
_cell.angle_alpha   90.00
_cell.angle_beta   90.00
_cell.angle_gamma   90.00
#
_symmetry.space_group_name_H-M   'P 1'
#
loop_
_entity.id
_entity.type
_entity.pdbx_description
1 polymer ?
#
loop_
_entity_poly.entity_id
_entity_poly.type
_entity_poly.pdbx_seq_one_letter_code
_entity_poly.pdbx_strand_id
1 'polypeptide(L)'
;MEKYFGNAYRGDPGVPHADPDRFVNIWIGSAAFSALTWSNPYIWQLSNQFNWHDKAMMFEHYHWKKAKAKNQPYKFKWNEYMDRDHRDSYYFNWPVYFP
;
A
#
# COMPACT_ATOMS: atom_id res chain seq x y z
N MET A 1 31.57 -22.54 7.73
CA MET A 1 30.11 -22.32 7.86
C MET A 1 29.58 -22.85 9.19
N GLU A 2 29.92 -24.07 9.63
CA GLU A 2 29.44 -24.61 10.91
C GLU A 2 29.88 -23.83 12.16
N LYS A 3 31.08 -23.21 12.16
CA LYS A 3 31.57 -22.46 13.33
C LYS A 3 30.89 -21.11 13.54
N TYR A 4 30.37 -20.50 12.45
CA TYR A 4 29.69 -19.20 12.50
C TYR A 4 28.21 -19.35 12.87
N PHE A 5 27.53 -20.39 12.38
CA PHE A 5 26.13 -20.65 12.69
C PHE A 5 25.93 -21.60 13.88
N GLY A 6 26.91 -22.45 14.19
CA GLY A 6 26.80 -23.45 15.26
C GLY A 6 26.70 -22.87 16.67
N ASN A 7 27.26 -21.68 16.92
CA ASN A 7 27.10 -20.98 18.20
C ASN A 7 25.80 -20.15 18.25
N ALA A 8 25.41 -19.52 17.13
CA ALA A 8 24.19 -18.72 17.06
C ALA A 8 22.90 -19.52 17.32
N TYR A 9 22.88 -20.80 16.92
CA TYR A 9 21.73 -21.69 17.07
C TYR A 9 21.79 -22.64 18.28
N ARG A 10 22.86 -22.59 19.09
CA ARG A 10 23.02 -23.44 20.28
C ARG A 10 22.47 -22.84 21.57
N GLY A 11 21.80 -21.68 21.49
CA GLY A 11 21.24 -21.01 22.67
C GLY A 11 22.31 -20.35 23.53
N ASP A 12 23.38 -19.83 22.92
CA ASP A 12 24.31 -18.94 23.62
C ASP A 12 23.52 -17.72 24.15
N PRO A 13 23.49 -17.47 25.47
CA PRO A 13 22.72 -16.38 26.06
C PRO A 13 23.15 -14.98 25.59
N GLY A 14 24.30 -14.86 24.92
CA GLY A 14 24.71 -13.63 24.22
C GLY A 14 24.01 -13.37 22.88
N VAL A 15 23.23 -14.32 22.36
CA VAL A 15 22.52 -14.22 21.09
C VAL A 15 21.10 -13.68 21.35
N PRO A 16 20.68 -12.54 20.76
CA PRO A 16 19.42 -11.85 21.08
C PRO A 16 18.12 -12.65 20.90
N HIS A 17 18.20 -13.85 20.31
CA HIS A 17 17.08 -14.75 20.01
C HIS A 17 17.01 -15.98 20.94
N ALA A 18 17.95 -16.13 21.88
CA ALA A 18 18.01 -17.25 22.84
C ALA A 18 17.18 -17.02 24.11
N ASP A 19 16.67 -15.80 24.32
CA ASP A 19 15.78 -15.44 25.41
C ASP A 19 14.37 -16.03 25.18
N PRO A 20 13.86 -16.91 26.06
CA PRO A 20 12.54 -17.54 25.91
C PRO A 20 11.40 -16.53 25.72
N ASP A 21 11.47 -15.38 26.39
CA ASP A 21 10.44 -14.33 26.28
C ASP A 21 10.48 -13.64 24.91
N ARG A 22 11.66 -13.56 24.28
CA ARG A 22 11.82 -13.04 22.92
C ARG A 22 11.48 -14.07 21.86
N PHE A 23 11.76 -15.35 22.12
CA PHE A 23 11.49 -16.45 21.20
C PHE A 23 9.99 -16.52 20.85
N VAL A 24 9.12 -16.47 21.85
CA VAL A 24 7.66 -16.48 21.63
C VAL A 24 7.20 -15.26 20.84
N ASN A 25 7.69 -14.07 21.17
CA ASN A 25 7.36 -12.83 20.46
C ASN A 25 7.82 -12.87 18.99
N ILE A 26 9.00 -13.42 18.72
CA ILE A 26 9.51 -13.61 17.35
C ILE A 26 8.61 -14.57 16.59
N TRP A 27 8.22 -15.70 17.18
CA TRP A 27 7.33 -16.67 16.56
C TRP A 27 5.96 -16.09 16.22
N ILE A 28 5.36 -15.35 17.15
CA ILE A 28 4.07 -14.69 16.92
C ILE A 28 4.20 -13.67 15.78
N GLY A 29 5.24 -12.85 15.79
CA GLY A 29 5.50 -11.87 14.73
C GLY A 29 5.69 -12.53 13.37
N SER A 30 6.52 -13.57 13.28
CA SER A 30 6.77 -14.32 12.05
C SER A 30 5.52 -15.05 11.54
N ALA A 31 4.75 -15.68 12.43
CA ALA A 31 3.51 -16.37 12.06
C ALA A 31 2.44 -15.39 11.57
N ALA A 32 2.26 -14.26 12.26
CA ALA A 32 1.33 -13.21 11.86
C ALA A 32 1.72 -12.60 10.50
N PHE A 33 3.00 -12.28 10.31
CA PHE A 33 3.51 -11.77 9.03
C PHE A 33 3.28 -12.78 7.90
N SER A 34 3.56 -14.07 8.13
CA SER A 34 3.38 -15.13 7.13
C SER A 34 1.91 -15.33 6.75
N ALA A 35 0.99 -15.29 7.71
CA ALA A 35 -0.44 -15.39 7.44
C ALA A 35 -0.93 -14.19 6.61
N LEU A 36 -0.50 -12.98 6.95
CA LEU A 36 -0.85 -11.76 6.23
C LEU A 36 -0.32 -11.76 4.79
N THR A 37 0.94 -12.16 4.59
CA THR A 37 1.53 -12.25 3.24
C THR A 37 0.98 -13.42 2.43
N TRP A 38 0.55 -14.51 3.07
CA TRP A 38 -0.14 -15.59 2.37
C TRP A 38 -1.52 -15.15 1.86
N SER A 39 -2.30 -14.46 2.69
CA SER A 39 -3.62 -13.94 2.31
C SER A 39 -3.54 -12.76 1.35
N ASN A 40 -2.51 -11.90 1.48
CA ASN A 40 -2.28 -10.77 0.60
C ASN A 40 -0.79 -10.67 0.22
N PRO A 41 -0.37 -11.41 -0.82
CA PRO A 41 1.03 -11.49 -1.23
C PRO A 41 1.56 -10.19 -1.82
N TYR A 42 0.75 -9.15 -1.96
CA TYR A 42 1.17 -7.84 -2.46
C TYR A 42 0.80 -6.72 -1.49
N ILE A 43 0.84 -6.99 -0.18
CA ILE A 43 0.52 -6.00 0.85
C ILE A 43 1.38 -4.73 0.72
N TRP A 44 2.61 -4.85 0.22
CA TRP A 44 3.50 -3.71 -0.06
C TRP A 44 3.07 -2.84 -1.25
N GLN A 45 2.14 -3.32 -2.08
CA GLN A 45 1.52 -2.53 -3.16
C GLN A 45 0.29 -1.75 -2.68
N LEU A 46 -0.15 -1.90 -1.43
CA LEU A 46 -1.28 -1.14 -0.87
C LEU A 46 -1.07 0.38 -0.98
N SER A 47 0.17 0.84 -0.90
CA SER A 47 0.56 2.25 -1.11
C SER A 47 0.15 2.78 -2.48
N ASN A 48 0.14 1.92 -3.51
CA ASN A 48 -0.24 2.28 -4.88
C ASN A 48 -1.68 1.85 -5.23
N GLN A 49 -2.32 0.99 -4.44
CA GLN A 49 -3.69 0.51 -4.71
C GLN A 49 -4.75 1.60 -4.51
N PHE A 50 -4.47 2.63 -3.72
CA PHE A 50 -5.41 3.71 -3.45
C PHE A 50 -4.99 5.03 -4.12
N ASN A 51 -4.86 5.00 -5.46
CA ASN A 51 -4.75 6.24 -6.22
C ASN A 51 -6.14 6.92 -6.30
N TRP A 52 -6.29 8.02 -5.56
CA TRP A 52 -7.52 8.82 -5.57
C TRP A 52 -7.85 9.31 -6.99
N HIS A 53 -6.83 9.64 -7.78
CA HIS A 53 -7.04 10.11 -9.15
C HIS A 53 -7.73 9.06 -10.03
N ASP A 54 -7.30 7.81 -9.97
CA ASP A 54 -7.86 6.75 -10.81
C ASP A 54 -9.35 6.55 -10.52
N LYS A 55 -9.75 6.68 -9.25
CA LYS A 55 -11.16 6.65 -8.85
C LYS A 55 -11.94 7.85 -9.36
N ALA A 56 -11.36 9.04 -9.28
CA ALA A 56 -11.97 10.26 -9.83
C ALA A 56 -12.17 10.14 -11.36
N MET A 57 -11.17 9.64 -12.09
CA MET A 57 -11.25 9.43 -13.53
C MET A 57 -12.24 8.33 -13.92
N MET A 58 -12.31 7.24 -13.16
CA MET A 58 -13.33 6.19 -13.34
C MET A 58 -14.76 6.75 -13.20
N PHE A 59 -14.98 7.60 -12.19
CA PHE A 59 -16.26 8.26 -11.96
C PHE A 59 -16.62 9.19 -13.13
N GLU A 60 -15.70 10.07 -13.53
CA GLU A 60 -15.89 10.96 -14.69
C GLU A 60 -16.18 10.18 -15.98
N HIS A 61 -15.43 9.10 -16.23
CA HIS A 61 -15.62 8.26 -17.42
C HIS A 61 -17.00 7.62 -17.48
N TYR A 62 -17.51 7.16 -16.34
CA TYR A 62 -18.87 6.60 -16.25
C TYR A 62 -19.94 7.64 -16.61
N HIS A 63 -19.83 8.84 -16.06
CA HIS A 63 -20.77 9.92 -16.35
C HIS A 63 -20.65 10.43 -17.78
N TRP A 64 -19.43 10.52 -18.30
CA TRP A 64 -19.18 10.88 -19.69
C TRP A 64 -19.78 9.87 -20.67
N LYS A 65 -19.62 8.56 -20.42
CA LYS A 65 -20.26 7.51 -21.22
C LYS A 65 -21.78 7.65 -21.25
N LYS A 66 -22.40 7.94 -20.10
CA LYS A 66 -23.85 8.19 -20.03
C LYS A 66 -24.28 9.42 -20.81
N ALA A 67 -23.53 10.52 -20.73
CA ALA A 67 -23.82 11.73 -21.48
C ALA A 67 -23.68 11.50 -22.99
N LYS A 68 -22.63 10.78 -23.41
CA LYS A 68 -22.41 10.38 -24.80
C LYS A 68 -23.55 9.50 -25.33
N ALA A 69 -24.03 8.54 -24.54
CA ALA A 69 -25.18 7.71 -24.92
C ALA A 69 -26.47 8.52 -25.13
N LYS A 70 -26.58 9.69 -24.48
CA LYS A 70 -27.69 10.63 -24.64
C LYS A 70 -27.41 11.75 -25.64
N ASN A 71 -26.27 11.73 -26.34
CA ASN A 71 -25.78 12.83 -27.18
C ASN A 71 -25.78 14.20 -26.47
N GLN A 72 -25.52 14.21 -25.17
CA GLN A 72 -25.45 15.43 -24.36
C GLN A 72 -23.98 15.86 -24.18
N PRO A 73 -23.70 17.18 -24.22
CA PRO A 73 -22.38 17.69 -23.86
C PRO A 73 -22.09 17.38 -22.39
N TYR A 74 -20.87 16.94 -22.10
CA TYR A 74 -20.41 16.65 -20.74
C TYR A 74 -19.24 17.56 -20.39
N LYS A 75 -19.34 18.22 -19.24
CA LYS A 75 -18.26 19.01 -18.65
C LYS A 75 -17.63 18.18 -17.53
N PHE A 76 -16.33 17.96 -17.61
CA PHE A 76 -15.56 17.27 -16.58
C PHE A 76 -15.50 18.11 -15.31
N LYS A 77 -15.75 17.50 -14.15
CA LYS A 77 -15.88 18.22 -12.87
C LYS A 77 -14.87 17.79 -11.81
N TRP A 78 -14.02 16.83 -12.09
CA TRP A 78 -13.09 16.26 -11.10
C TRP A 78 -12.22 17.29 -10.39
N ASN A 79 -11.85 18.38 -11.07
CA ASN A 79 -11.04 19.47 -10.51
C ASN A 79 -11.89 20.65 -9.96
N GLU A 80 -13.21 20.62 -10.14
CA GLU A 80 -14.11 21.69 -9.69
C GLU A 80 -14.60 21.48 -8.26
N TYR A 81 -14.53 20.24 -7.75
CA TYR A 81 -14.95 19.90 -6.39
C TYR A 81 -13.87 20.12 -5.33
N MET A 82 -12.62 20.38 -5.75
CA MET A 82 -11.51 20.62 -4.83
C MET A 82 -11.42 22.10 -4.45
N ASP A 83 -11.17 22.35 -3.17
CA ASP A 83 -10.70 23.65 -2.73
C ASP A 83 -9.29 23.93 -3.28
N ARG A 84 -8.90 25.21 -3.34
CA ARG A 84 -7.64 25.65 -3.95
C ARG A 84 -6.43 24.94 -3.35
N ASP A 85 -6.37 24.83 -2.02
CA ASP A 85 -5.25 24.19 -1.31
C ASP A 85 -5.18 22.68 -1.59
N HIS A 86 -6.35 22.02 -1.68
CA HIS A 86 -6.43 20.60 -2.05
C HIS A 86 -5.98 20.37 -3.49
N ARG A 87 -6.35 21.26 -4.41
CA ARG A 87 -5.94 21.18 -5.79
C ARG A 87 -4.43 21.39 -5.95
N ASP A 88 -3.87 22.38 -5.27
CA ASP A 88 -2.45 22.73 -5.40
C ASP A 88 -1.57 21.60 -4.82
N SER A 89 -1.95 21.03 -3.67
CA SER A 89 -1.30 19.82 -3.11
C SER A 89 -1.45 18.59 -4.01
N TYR A 90 -2.61 18.43 -4.66
CA TYR A 90 -2.86 17.36 -5.60
C TYR A 90 -1.94 17.43 -6.83
N TYR A 91 -1.75 18.62 -7.41
CA TYR A 91 -0.80 18.82 -8.51
C TYR A 91 0.67 18.73 -8.09
N PHE A 92 1.01 19.13 -6.86
CA PHE A 92 2.36 18.94 -6.31
C PHE A 92 2.73 17.44 -6.26
N ASN A 93 1.78 16.59 -5.88
CA ASN A 93 1.96 15.14 -5.80
C ASN A 93 1.75 14.42 -7.14
N TRP A 94 1.44 15.13 -8.23
CA TRP A 94 1.18 14.55 -9.55
C TRP A 94 2.30 13.60 -10.03
N PRO A 95 3.61 13.93 -9.88
CA PRO A 95 4.69 13.02 -10.28
C PRO A 95 4.75 11.71 -9.48
N VAL A 96 4.13 11.66 -8.30
CA VAL A 96 4.07 10.45 -7.46
C VAL A 96 2.93 9.53 -7.91
N TYR A 97 1.83 10.11 -8.40
CA TYR A 97 0.69 9.35 -8.93
C TYR A 97 0.94 8.83 -10.36
N PHE A 98 1.80 9.51 -11.13
CA PHE A 98 2.14 9.16 -12.51
C PHE A 98 3.66 9.13 -12.71
N PRO A 99 4.32 8.04 -12.29
CA PRO A 99 5.74 7.83 -12.55
C PRO A 99 6.04 7.61 -14.04
#